data_AF-A0A6L7WLH2-F1
#
_entry.id   AF-A0A6L7WLH2-F1
#
_cell.length_a   1.000
_cell.length_b   1.000
_cell.length_c   1.000
_cell.angle_alpha   90.00
_cell.angle_beta   90.00
_cell.angle_gamma   90.00
#
_symmetry.space_group_name_H-M   'P 1'
#
loop_
_entity.id
_entity.type
_entity.pdbx_description
1 polymer ?
#
loop_
_entity_poly.entity_id
_entity_poly.type
_entity_poly.pdbx_seq_one_letter_code
_entity_poly.pdbx_strand_id
1 'polypeptide(L)'
;TRLPARTPREDRSGLDLLDADYTFVNERLARHYGIPGIYGSRFRRVALPDREQRGGLLGHGGLLALTSYPTRTSPVLRGKWLLDTILAAPPPSPPADVPALPEGGEGGRTTSVRERLERHRQAPACATCHASIDPPGFALEQFDGLGAWRTADEFGNPIDATATMPNGRTVAGMAGLRALLLERPEQFAGTVAEKLLSYALGRGLEHVDRPTVRAVVRDAAADDYRWSALIAGIVKSPAFLMRNAAPAD
;
A
#
# COMPACT_ATOMS: atom_id res chain seq x y z
N THR A 1 11.81 0.06 11.06
CA THR A 1 11.61 1.31 10.28
C THR A 1 10.65 2.22 11.03
N ARG A 2 10.94 3.52 11.14
CA ARG A 2 10.19 4.48 11.99
C ARG A 2 9.35 5.50 11.22
N LEU A 3 9.22 5.35 9.90
CA LEU A 3 8.57 6.32 9.02
C LEU A 3 7.13 6.69 9.47
N PRO A 4 6.21 5.74 9.73
CA PRO A 4 4.82 6.07 10.05
C PRO A 4 4.65 6.77 11.40
N ALA A 5 5.59 6.56 12.33
CA ALA A 5 5.56 7.16 13.66
C ALA A 5 6.21 8.56 13.71
N ARG A 6 6.93 8.94 12.66
CA ARG A 6 7.69 10.21 12.60
C ARG A 6 6.91 11.32 11.90
N THR A 7 6.17 11.00 10.84
CA THR A 7 5.39 11.99 10.10
C THR A 7 4.38 12.74 10.97
N PRO A 8 3.66 12.12 11.95
CA PRO A 8 2.76 12.87 12.84
C PRO A 8 3.50 13.74 13.86
N ARG A 9 4.68 13.29 14.34
CA ARG A 9 5.47 14.04 15.34
C ARG A 9 6.12 15.30 14.76
N GLU A 10 6.43 15.27 13.47
CA GLU A 10 7.03 16.38 12.74
C GLU A 10 5.97 17.22 12.00
N ASP A 11 4.68 16.93 12.24
CA ASP A 11 3.53 17.53 11.57
C ASP A 11 3.67 17.64 10.04
N ARG A 12 4.18 16.58 9.41
CA ARG A 12 4.33 16.52 7.96
C ARG A 12 3.00 16.22 7.28
N SER A 13 2.95 16.33 5.95
CA SER A 13 1.77 15.88 5.19
C SER A 13 1.49 14.40 5.47
N GLY A 14 0.22 14.01 5.55
CA GLY A 14 -0.18 12.61 5.52
C GLY A 14 0.28 11.90 4.25
N LEU A 15 0.41 12.65 3.14
CA LEU A 15 0.88 12.15 1.85
C LEU A 15 2.36 11.71 1.88
N ASP A 16 3.15 12.17 2.85
CA ASP A 16 4.53 11.70 3.03
C ASP A 16 4.61 10.20 3.34
N LEU A 17 3.50 9.60 3.79
CA LEU A 17 3.42 8.14 3.89
C LEU A 17 3.60 7.46 2.52
N LEU A 18 3.24 8.11 1.42
CA LEU A 18 3.48 7.61 0.06
C LEU A 18 4.74 8.22 -0.56
N ASP A 19 4.97 9.52 -0.37
CA ASP A 19 5.97 10.27 -1.13
C ASP A 19 7.33 10.44 -0.43
N ALA A 20 7.51 9.98 0.81
CA ALA A 20 8.76 10.20 1.54
C ALA A 20 10.02 9.85 0.73
N ASP A 21 10.88 10.86 0.54
CA ASP A 21 12.21 10.80 -0.08
C ASP A 21 13.30 10.28 0.89
N TYR A 22 12.88 9.77 2.04
CA TYR A 22 13.74 9.34 3.13
C TYR A 22 13.22 8.06 3.77
N THR A 23 14.10 7.37 4.49
CA THR A 23 13.73 6.22 5.31
C THR A 23 14.51 6.20 6.61
N PHE A 24 14.18 5.24 7.48
CA PHE A 24 14.92 4.98 8.72
C PHE A 24 15.53 3.60 8.69
N VAL A 25 16.86 3.55 8.62
CA VAL A 25 17.63 2.31 8.55
C VAL A 25 18.71 2.26 9.63
N ASN A 26 19.04 1.06 10.07
CA ASN A 26 20.31 0.73 10.70
C ASN A 26 21.18 -0.03 9.69
N GLU A 27 22.40 -0.41 10.05
CA GLU A 27 23.33 -1.08 9.13
C GLU A 27 22.75 -2.33 8.46
N ARG A 28 22.09 -3.21 9.23
CA ARG A 28 21.51 -4.45 8.67
C ARG A 28 20.45 -4.15 7.61
N LEU A 29 19.55 -3.21 7.89
CA LEU A 29 18.49 -2.84 6.95
C LEU A 29 19.03 -2.01 5.77
N ALA A 30 20.05 -1.18 5.99
CA ALA A 30 20.71 -0.43 4.95
C ALA A 30 21.35 -1.37 3.91
N ARG A 31 22.04 -2.44 4.36
CA ARG A 31 22.53 -3.50 3.46
C ARG A 31 21.40 -4.16 2.66
N HIS A 32 20.31 -4.52 3.33
CA HIS A 32 19.13 -5.11 2.66
C HIS A 32 18.50 -4.18 1.61
N TYR A 33 18.55 -2.87 1.85
CA TYR A 33 18.03 -1.85 0.92
C TYR A 33 19.06 -1.36 -0.10
N GLY A 34 20.30 -1.84 -0.07
CA GLY A 34 21.37 -1.35 -0.95
C GLY A 34 21.82 0.09 -0.66
N ILE A 35 21.64 0.59 0.58
CA ILE A 35 22.02 1.95 0.98
C ILE A 35 23.44 1.91 1.59
N PRO A 36 24.46 2.46 0.91
CA PRO A 36 25.84 2.43 1.40
C PRO A 36 26.08 3.44 2.55
N GLY A 37 27.20 3.29 3.25
CA GLY A 37 27.69 4.29 4.21
C GLY A 37 26.98 4.32 5.57
N ILE A 38 26.17 3.31 5.91
CA ILE A 38 25.45 3.21 7.19
C ILE A 38 26.06 2.13 8.06
N TYR A 39 26.54 2.50 9.26
CA TYR A 39 27.18 1.60 10.21
C TYR A 39 26.52 1.65 11.60
N GLY A 40 26.44 0.52 12.29
CA GLY A 40 25.90 0.37 13.64
C GLY A 40 24.41 0.03 13.71
N SER A 41 23.97 -0.32 14.93
CA SER A 41 22.64 -0.87 15.21
C SER A 41 21.52 0.16 15.31
N ARG A 42 21.86 1.44 15.52
CA ARG A 42 20.88 2.52 15.70
C ARG A 42 20.25 2.94 14.37
N PHE A 43 18.92 3.04 14.37
CA PHE A 43 18.17 3.60 13.26
C PHE A 43 18.44 5.10 13.11
N ARG A 44 18.71 5.54 11.87
CA ARG A 44 18.86 6.95 11.51
C ARG A 44 18.05 7.28 10.26
N ARG A 45 17.65 8.53 10.14
CA ARG A 45 17.03 9.06 8.92
C ARG A 45 18.11 9.14 7.84
N VAL A 46 17.81 8.64 6.65
CA VAL A 46 18.68 8.72 5.47
C VAL A 46 17.83 9.15 4.28
N ALA A 47 18.39 9.97 3.39
CA ALA A 47 17.80 10.21 2.08
C ALA A 47 17.88 8.91 1.26
N LEU A 48 16.85 8.65 0.45
CA LEU A 48 16.83 7.50 -0.42
C LEU A 48 17.71 7.78 -1.65
N PRO A 49 18.65 6.89 -2.00
CA PRO A 49 19.54 7.10 -3.15
C PRO A 49 18.79 7.02 -4.49
N ASP A 50 17.72 6.24 -4.54
CA ASP A 50 16.87 6.07 -5.72
C ASP A 50 15.40 6.03 -5.28
N ARG A 51 14.64 7.07 -5.65
CA ARG A 51 13.21 7.19 -5.36
C ARG A 51 12.35 6.31 -6.26
N GLU A 52 12.88 5.83 -7.37
CA GLU A 52 12.17 4.91 -8.26
C GLU A 52 12.11 3.51 -7.63
N GLN A 53 13.16 3.14 -6.88
CA GLN A 53 13.26 1.83 -6.24
C GLN A 53 12.63 1.76 -4.87
N ARG A 54 12.58 2.87 -4.12
CA ARG A 54 12.06 2.83 -2.74
C ARG A 54 11.52 4.20 -2.33
N GLY A 55 10.51 4.18 -1.45
CA GLY A 55 9.86 5.39 -0.95
C GLY A 55 8.57 5.04 -0.21
N GLY A 56 8.26 5.82 0.83
CA GLY A 56 7.00 5.69 1.56
C GLY A 56 6.69 4.28 2.09
N LEU A 57 5.39 3.98 2.17
CA LEU A 57 4.83 2.69 2.56
C LEU A 57 4.98 1.63 1.46
N LEU A 58 4.91 2.03 0.18
CA LEU A 58 4.99 1.11 -0.96
C LEU A 58 6.35 0.42 -1.05
N GLY A 59 7.43 1.14 -0.76
CA GLY A 59 8.79 0.59 -0.71
C GLY A 59 9.19 0.04 0.66
N HIS A 60 8.25 -0.15 1.59
CA HIS A 60 8.59 -0.55 2.95
C HIS A 60 8.78 -2.07 3.06
N GLY A 61 10.02 -2.52 3.31
CA GLY A 61 10.36 -3.94 3.31
C GLY A 61 9.51 -4.82 4.24
N GLY A 62 9.12 -4.31 5.42
CA GLY A 62 8.22 -5.03 6.33
C GLY A 62 6.80 -5.23 5.76
N LEU A 63 6.26 -4.24 5.04
CA LEU A 63 4.94 -4.33 4.42
C LEU A 63 4.98 -5.24 3.19
N LEU A 64 6.04 -5.13 2.38
CA LEU A 64 6.31 -6.02 1.26
C LEU A 64 6.44 -7.49 1.71
N ALA A 65 7.10 -7.73 2.83
CA ALA A 65 7.21 -9.07 3.41
C ALA A 65 5.88 -9.59 3.98
N LEU A 66 5.14 -8.75 4.71
CA LEU A 66 3.81 -9.11 5.26
C LEU A 66 2.78 -9.42 4.18
N THR A 67 2.96 -8.87 2.98
CA THR A 67 2.07 -9.07 1.82
C THR A 67 2.60 -10.11 0.83
N SER A 68 3.55 -10.94 1.26
CA SER A 68 4.13 -12.03 0.47
C SER A 68 3.99 -13.37 1.20
N TYR A 69 4.19 -14.48 0.48
CA TYR A 69 4.31 -15.80 1.11
C TYR A 69 5.76 -16.01 1.58
N PRO A 70 6.00 -16.94 2.54
CA PRO A 70 7.35 -17.22 3.01
C PRO A 70 8.34 -17.64 1.90
N THR A 71 7.84 -18.24 0.83
CA THR A 71 8.67 -18.81 -0.26
C THR A 71 8.59 -18.05 -1.57
N ARG A 72 7.70 -17.05 -1.71
CA ARG A 72 7.47 -16.32 -2.97
C ARG A 72 6.72 -15.00 -2.78
N THR A 73 6.84 -14.11 -3.76
CA THR A 73 5.97 -12.92 -3.86
C THR A 73 4.51 -13.30 -4.07
N SER A 74 3.61 -12.35 -3.83
CA SER A 74 2.19 -12.49 -4.12
C SER A 74 1.59 -11.17 -4.60
N PRO A 75 1.47 -10.96 -5.92
CA PRO A 75 0.78 -9.80 -6.49
C PRO A 75 -0.64 -9.66 -5.95
N VAL A 76 -1.34 -10.78 -5.74
CA VAL A 76 -2.72 -10.79 -5.21
C VAL A 76 -2.79 -10.23 -3.79
N LEU A 77 -1.88 -10.65 -2.90
CA LEU A 77 -1.87 -10.18 -1.51
C LEU A 77 -1.40 -8.72 -1.41
N ARG A 78 -0.40 -8.32 -2.22
CA ARG A 78 0.06 -6.93 -2.33
C ARG A 78 -1.05 -6.02 -2.84
N GLY A 79 -1.73 -6.44 -3.90
CA GLY A 79 -2.85 -5.74 -4.50
C GLY A 79 -4.03 -5.60 -3.55
N LYS A 80 -4.42 -6.69 -2.86
CA LYS A 80 -5.43 -6.66 -1.80
C LYS A 80 -5.04 -5.66 -0.71
N TRP A 81 -3.81 -5.70 -0.23
CA TRP A 81 -3.33 -4.76 0.80
C TRP A 81 -3.39 -3.31 0.32
N LEU A 82 -3.04 -3.03 -0.94
CA LEU A 82 -3.17 -1.70 -1.53
C LEU A 82 -4.62 -1.23 -1.57
N LEU A 83 -5.51 -2.06 -2.10
CA LEU A 83 -6.94 -1.75 -2.19
C LEU A 83 -7.56 -1.49 -0.81
N ASP A 84 -7.28 -2.34 0.17
CA ASP A 84 -7.81 -2.24 1.53
C ASP A 84 -7.16 -1.10 2.33
N THR A 85 -5.83 -1.12 2.45
CA THR A 85 -5.10 -0.24 3.37
C THR A 85 -4.79 1.13 2.81
N ILE A 86 -4.58 1.25 1.50
CA ILE A 86 -4.21 2.52 0.85
C ILE A 86 -5.42 3.19 0.21
N LEU A 87 -6.39 2.44 -0.30
CA LEU A 87 -7.53 2.99 -1.04
C LEU A 87 -8.89 2.87 -0.32
N ALA A 88 -8.94 2.22 0.85
CA ALA A 88 -10.19 1.94 1.59
C ALA A 88 -11.29 1.30 0.73
N ALA A 89 -10.88 0.45 -0.22
CA ALA A 89 -11.75 -0.25 -1.17
C ALA A 89 -11.44 -1.75 -1.14
N PRO A 90 -11.67 -2.43 0.00
CA PRO A 90 -11.30 -3.84 0.15
C PRO A 90 -11.99 -4.70 -0.92
N PRO A 91 -11.26 -5.61 -1.60
CA PRO A 91 -11.85 -6.51 -2.57
C PRO A 91 -12.80 -7.50 -1.87
N PRO A 92 -13.73 -8.13 -2.62
CA PRO A 92 -14.59 -9.16 -2.06
C PRO A 92 -13.78 -10.35 -1.53
N SER A 93 -14.34 -11.05 -0.55
CA SER A 93 -13.74 -12.30 -0.04
C SER A 93 -13.57 -13.30 -1.19
N PRO A 94 -12.48 -14.08 -1.20
CA PRO A 94 -12.30 -15.11 -2.21
C PRO A 94 -13.39 -16.19 -2.09
N PRO A 95 -13.78 -16.85 -3.19
CA PRO A 95 -14.63 -18.05 -3.15
C PRO A 95 -14.04 -19.14 -2.25
N ALA A 96 -14.90 -20.04 -1.73
CA ALA A 96 -14.46 -21.12 -0.84
C ALA A 96 -13.50 -22.12 -1.52
N ASP A 97 -13.72 -22.41 -2.81
CA ASP A 97 -12.99 -23.43 -3.58
C ASP A 97 -12.01 -22.81 -4.60
N VAL A 98 -11.09 -21.95 -4.15
CA VAL A 98 -10.05 -21.40 -5.04
C VAL A 98 -8.89 -22.41 -5.19
N PRO A 99 -8.60 -22.89 -6.40
CA PRO A 99 -7.48 -23.80 -6.63
C PRO A 99 -6.14 -23.10 -6.39
N ALA A 100 -5.15 -23.84 -5.91
CA ALA A 100 -3.81 -23.31 -5.74
C ALA A 100 -3.17 -22.88 -7.07
N LEU A 101 -2.35 -21.82 -7.02
CA LEU A 101 -1.57 -21.39 -8.18
C LEU A 101 -0.55 -22.49 -8.55
N PRO A 102 -0.59 -23.05 -9.78
CA PRO A 102 0.27 -24.16 -10.21
C PRO A 102 1.75 -23.83 -9.99
N GLU A 103 2.57 -24.74 -9.47
CA GLU A 103 3.96 -24.44 -9.08
C GLU A 103 4.98 -24.35 -10.23
N GLY A 104 4.54 -24.49 -11.49
CA GLY A 104 5.41 -24.36 -12.67
C GLY A 104 4.67 -24.13 -13.98
N GLY A 105 5.43 -23.93 -15.06
CA GLY A 105 4.93 -23.86 -16.42
C GLY A 105 4.68 -25.23 -17.04
N GLU A 106 3.98 -25.25 -18.18
CA GLU A 106 3.83 -26.47 -18.97
C GLU A 106 5.19 -26.88 -19.57
N GLY A 107 5.46 -28.19 -19.67
CA GLY A 107 6.64 -28.72 -20.35
C GLY A 107 8.00 -28.46 -19.67
N GLY A 108 8.03 -28.23 -18.34
CA GLY A 108 9.27 -28.03 -17.60
C GLY A 108 9.86 -26.62 -17.70
N ARG A 109 9.14 -25.66 -18.31
CA ARG A 109 9.53 -24.25 -18.30
C ARG A 109 9.20 -23.63 -16.93
N THR A 110 10.14 -22.88 -16.37
CA THR A 110 9.88 -21.99 -15.23
C THR A 110 9.04 -20.82 -15.70
N THR A 111 7.86 -20.61 -15.13
CA THR A 111 6.99 -19.46 -15.43
C THR A 111 7.01 -18.46 -14.29
N SER A 112 6.95 -17.18 -14.63
CA SER A 112 6.89 -16.11 -13.65
C SER A 112 5.57 -16.17 -12.86
N VAL A 113 5.56 -15.56 -11.67
CA VAL A 113 4.32 -15.44 -10.86
C VAL A 113 3.21 -14.72 -11.64
N ARG A 114 3.58 -13.74 -12.48
CA ARG A 114 2.66 -13.05 -13.38
C ARG A 114 2.00 -14.01 -14.37
N GLU A 115 2.79 -14.76 -15.13
CA GLU A 115 2.26 -15.69 -16.15
C GLU A 115 1.34 -16.75 -15.52
N ARG A 116 1.71 -17.25 -14.34
CA ARG A 116 0.89 -18.20 -13.57
C ARG A 116 -0.45 -17.60 -13.18
N LEU A 117 -0.45 -16.33 -12.75
CA LEU A 117 -1.66 -15.61 -12.35
C LEU A 117 -2.53 -15.22 -13.55
N GLU A 118 -1.92 -14.81 -14.66
CA GLU A 118 -2.62 -14.53 -15.93
C GLU A 118 -3.33 -15.79 -16.45
N ARG A 119 -2.67 -16.96 -16.38
CA ARG A 119 -3.32 -18.24 -16.71
C ARG A 119 -4.49 -18.54 -15.77
N HIS A 120 -4.29 -18.38 -14.46
CA HIS A 120 -5.36 -18.58 -13.47
C HIS A 120 -6.59 -17.69 -13.74
N ARG A 121 -6.37 -16.49 -14.26
CA ARG A 121 -7.41 -15.50 -14.58
C ARG A 121 -8.13 -15.72 -15.90
N GLN A 122 -7.74 -16.71 -16.70
CA GLN A 122 -8.49 -17.04 -17.91
C GLN A 122 -9.92 -17.54 -17.58
N ALA A 123 -10.14 -18.04 -16.36
CA ALA A 123 -11.49 -18.32 -15.87
C ALA A 123 -12.29 -17.02 -15.66
N PRO A 124 -13.46 -16.85 -16.31
CA PRO A 124 -14.26 -15.62 -16.18
C PRO A 124 -14.64 -15.25 -14.74
N ALA A 125 -14.86 -16.26 -13.89
CA ALA A 125 -15.18 -16.06 -12.47
C ALA A 125 -14.04 -15.37 -11.70
N CYS A 126 -12.78 -15.61 -12.07
CA CYS A 126 -11.60 -15.03 -11.43
C CYS A 126 -11.25 -13.66 -12.02
N ALA A 127 -11.43 -13.49 -13.33
CA ALA A 127 -11.03 -12.28 -14.06
C ALA A 127 -11.66 -10.99 -13.49
N THR A 128 -12.94 -11.05 -13.11
CA THR A 128 -13.72 -9.88 -12.66
C THR A 128 -13.11 -9.20 -11.44
N CYS A 129 -12.80 -9.95 -10.38
CA CYS A 129 -12.22 -9.38 -9.17
C CYS A 129 -10.73 -9.06 -9.35
N HIS A 130 -9.99 -9.92 -10.07
CA HIS A 130 -8.57 -9.72 -10.28
C HIS A 130 -8.23 -8.54 -11.19
N ALA A 131 -9.18 -8.04 -11.99
CA ALA A 131 -9.02 -6.82 -12.78
C ALA A 131 -8.67 -5.60 -11.92
N SER A 132 -9.13 -5.54 -10.66
CA SER A 132 -8.76 -4.47 -9.72
C SER A 132 -7.64 -4.87 -8.76
N ILE A 133 -7.54 -6.15 -8.39
CA ILE A 133 -6.59 -6.62 -7.39
C ILE A 133 -5.16 -6.69 -7.94
N ASP A 134 -4.96 -7.34 -9.08
CA ASP A 134 -3.60 -7.68 -9.51
C ASP A 134 -2.77 -6.50 -10.03
N PRO A 135 -3.33 -5.55 -10.81
CA PRO A 135 -2.54 -4.45 -11.37
C PRO A 135 -1.68 -3.69 -10.34
N PRO A 136 -2.22 -3.24 -9.19
CA PRO A 136 -1.40 -2.59 -8.17
C PRO A 136 -0.36 -3.53 -7.54
N GLY A 137 -0.63 -4.83 -7.45
CA GLY A 137 0.33 -5.83 -6.98
C GLY A 137 1.49 -6.06 -7.95
N PHE A 138 1.20 -6.13 -9.25
CA PHE A 138 2.19 -6.26 -10.31
C PHE A 138 3.17 -5.09 -10.36
N ALA A 139 2.69 -3.87 -10.09
CA ALA A 139 3.54 -2.70 -9.97
C ALA A 139 4.61 -2.82 -8.85
N LEU A 140 4.44 -3.74 -7.89
CA LEU A 140 5.39 -3.99 -6.82
C LEU A 140 6.27 -5.23 -7.04
N GLU A 141 6.18 -5.92 -8.17
CA GLU A 141 6.93 -7.18 -8.38
C GLU A 141 8.45 -7.02 -8.49
N GLN A 142 8.94 -5.79 -8.65
CA GLN A 142 10.37 -5.44 -8.49
C GLN A 142 10.87 -5.56 -7.04
N PHE A 143 10.00 -5.95 -6.10
CA PHE A 143 10.40 -6.37 -4.77
C PHE A 143 10.23 -7.87 -4.58
N ASP A 144 11.25 -8.53 -4.04
CA ASP A 144 11.17 -9.94 -3.64
C ASP A 144 10.26 -10.16 -2.42
N GLY A 145 10.10 -11.40 -1.98
CA GLY A 145 9.27 -11.76 -0.82
C GLY A 145 9.73 -11.15 0.51
N LEU A 146 10.96 -10.63 0.59
CA LEU A 146 11.54 -9.95 1.76
C LEU A 146 11.62 -8.43 1.57
N GLY A 147 11.10 -7.91 0.46
CA GLY A 147 11.09 -6.50 0.11
C GLY A 147 12.45 -5.95 -0.36
N ALA A 148 13.41 -6.79 -0.76
CA ALA A 148 14.61 -6.38 -1.47
C ALA A 148 14.27 -6.05 -2.93
N TRP A 149 14.99 -5.10 -3.52
CA TRP A 149 14.79 -4.73 -4.92
C TRP A 149 15.40 -5.80 -5.85
N ARG A 150 14.72 -6.10 -6.96
CA ARG A 150 15.15 -7.09 -7.95
C ARG A 150 14.69 -6.70 -9.36
N THR A 151 15.46 -7.13 -10.35
CA THR A 151 15.16 -6.97 -11.79
C THR A 151 14.85 -8.29 -12.49
N ALA A 152 15.15 -9.41 -11.84
CA ALA A 152 14.84 -10.76 -12.31
C ALA A 152 14.16 -11.56 -11.21
N ASP A 153 13.28 -12.49 -11.59
CA ASP A 153 12.61 -13.40 -10.68
C ASP A 153 13.55 -14.49 -10.12
N GLU A 154 13.02 -15.36 -9.27
CA GLU A 154 13.75 -16.48 -8.65
C GLU A 154 14.33 -17.47 -9.66
N PHE A 155 13.89 -17.43 -10.92
CA PHE A 155 14.33 -18.29 -12.02
C PHE A 155 15.19 -17.54 -13.05
N GLY A 156 15.48 -16.26 -12.83
CA GLY A 156 16.29 -15.43 -13.71
C GLY A 156 15.53 -14.77 -14.87
N ASN A 157 14.19 -14.86 -14.90
CA ASN A 157 13.40 -14.17 -15.92
C ASN A 157 13.31 -12.67 -15.60
N PRO A 158 13.34 -11.77 -16.59
CA PRO A 158 13.17 -10.35 -16.36
C PRO A 158 11.79 -10.04 -15.77
N ILE A 159 11.74 -9.13 -14.80
CA ILE A 159 10.50 -8.72 -14.16
C ILE A 159 9.81 -7.64 -14.99
N ASP A 160 8.60 -7.93 -15.43
CA ASP A 160 7.66 -6.93 -15.94
C ASP A 160 6.79 -6.40 -14.79
N ALA A 161 7.04 -5.14 -14.40
CA ALA A 161 6.28 -4.43 -13.37
C ALA A 161 5.27 -3.43 -13.96
N THR A 162 4.96 -3.53 -15.24
CA THR A 162 3.93 -2.71 -15.89
C THR A 162 2.54 -3.25 -15.57
N ALA A 163 1.57 -2.37 -15.38
CA ALA A 163 0.22 -2.77 -15.07
C ALA A 163 -0.81 -1.76 -15.56
N THR A 164 -1.89 -2.26 -16.15
CA THR A 164 -3.04 -1.44 -16.54
C THR A 164 -4.07 -1.44 -15.42
N MET A 165 -4.33 -0.27 -14.87
CA MET A 165 -5.28 -0.04 -13.79
C MET A 165 -6.73 -0.10 -14.30
N PRO A 166 -7.73 -0.28 -13.41
CA PRO A 166 -9.14 -0.33 -13.81
C PRO A 166 -9.65 0.91 -14.55
N ASN A 167 -9.00 2.07 -14.37
CA ASN A 167 -9.30 3.31 -15.09
C ASN A 167 -8.63 3.39 -16.48
N GLY A 168 -7.99 2.31 -16.94
CA GLY A 168 -7.28 2.24 -18.23
C GLY A 168 -5.88 2.82 -18.22
N ARG A 169 -5.40 3.40 -17.11
CA ARG A 169 -4.04 3.94 -17.03
C ARG A 169 -3.00 2.85 -16.86
N THR A 170 -1.92 2.96 -17.62
CA THR A 170 -0.73 2.13 -17.42
C THR A 170 0.20 2.78 -16.40
N VAL A 171 0.69 1.99 -15.44
CA VAL A 171 1.78 2.35 -14.55
C VAL A 171 2.96 1.41 -14.76
N ALA A 172 4.16 1.87 -14.43
CA ALA A 172 5.37 1.06 -14.44
C ALA A 172 6.02 1.11 -13.06
N GLY A 173 6.12 -0.06 -12.42
CA GLY A 173 6.79 -0.20 -11.12
C GLY A 173 6.15 0.60 -9.99
N MET A 174 6.86 0.61 -8.87
CA MET A 174 6.41 1.28 -7.64
C MET A 174 6.27 2.80 -7.83
N ALA A 175 7.18 3.41 -8.58
CA ALA A 175 7.17 4.85 -8.84
C ALA A 175 5.94 5.29 -9.65
N GLY A 176 5.59 4.54 -10.71
CA GLY A 176 4.38 4.81 -11.48
C GLY A 176 3.11 4.63 -10.66
N LEU A 177 3.06 3.61 -9.79
CA LEU A 177 1.95 3.42 -8.85
C LEU A 177 1.87 4.57 -7.83
N ARG A 178 3.00 5.00 -7.27
CA ARG A 178 3.06 6.16 -6.36
C ARG A 178 2.54 7.42 -7.04
N ALA A 179 3.00 7.72 -8.26
CA ALA A 179 2.55 8.87 -9.02
C ALA A 179 1.03 8.85 -9.25
N LEU A 180 0.48 7.70 -9.67
CA LEU A 180 -0.97 7.51 -9.83
C LEU A 180 -1.74 7.78 -8.52
N LEU A 181 -1.24 7.30 -7.38
CA LEU A 181 -1.90 7.53 -6.08
C LEU A 181 -1.85 9.00 -5.64
N LEU A 182 -0.77 9.70 -5.99
CA LEU A 182 -0.58 11.11 -5.66
C LEU A 182 -1.34 12.08 -6.57
N GLU A 183 -1.86 11.62 -7.72
CA GLU A 183 -2.71 12.44 -8.59
C GLU A 183 -4.08 12.77 -7.97
N ARG A 184 -4.57 11.91 -7.07
CA ARG A 184 -5.79 12.14 -6.28
C ARG A 184 -5.49 12.03 -4.79
N PRO A 185 -4.76 13.00 -4.23
CA PRO A 185 -4.29 12.95 -2.85
C PRO A 185 -5.45 12.84 -1.84
N GLU A 186 -6.62 13.39 -2.18
CA GLU A 186 -7.83 13.30 -1.38
C GLU A 186 -8.32 11.87 -1.15
N GLN A 187 -8.05 10.95 -2.09
CA GLN A 187 -8.42 9.54 -1.93
C GLN A 187 -7.60 8.88 -0.82
N PHE A 188 -6.27 9.05 -0.85
CA PHE A 188 -5.40 8.52 0.18
C PHE A 188 -5.60 9.25 1.53
N ALA A 189 -5.72 10.58 1.51
CA ALA A 189 -6.03 11.36 2.70
C ALA A 189 -7.37 10.94 3.33
N GLY A 190 -8.37 10.59 2.51
CA GLY A 190 -9.64 10.02 2.95
C GLY A 190 -9.46 8.68 3.67
N THR A 191 -8.65 7.78 3.14
CA THR A 191 -8.31 6.52 3.83
C THR A 191 -7.59 6.76 5.15
N VAL A 192 -6.67 7.73 5.21
CA VAL A 192 -5.99 8.11 6.46
C VAL A 192 -7.01 8.68 7.47
N ALA A 193 -7.87 9.60 7.05
CA ALA A 193 -8.90 10.20 7.88
C ALA A 193 -9.92 9.16 8.39
N GLU A 194 -10.32 8.21 7.55
CA GLU A 194 -11.20 7.09 7.94
C GLU A 194 -10.57 6.21 9.03
N LYS A 195 -9.31 5.82 8.85
CA LYS A 195 -8.58 5.02 9.85
C LYS A 195 -8.38 5.79 11.17
N LEU A 196 -8.05 7.09 11.10
CA LEU A 196 -7.91 7.94 12.27
C LEU A 196 -9.24 8.14 13.01
N LEU A 197 -10.34 8.38 12.28
CA LEU A 197 -11.66 8.55 12.88
C LEU A 197 -12.13 7.23 13.52
N SER A 198 -11.94 6.09 12.84
CA SER A 198 -12.27 4.78 13.41
C SER A 198 -11.49 4.52 14.70
N TYR A 199 -10.20 4.86 14.73
CA TYR A 199 -9.38 4.78 15.94
C TYR A 199 -9.91 5.73 17.05
N ALA A 200 -10.24 6.97 16.70
CA ALA A 200 -10.74 7.96 17.65
C ALA A 200 -12.10 7.59 18.27
N LEU A 201 -12.97 6.93 17.51
CA LEU A 201 -14.29 6.48 17.96
C LEU A 201 -14.27 5.09 18.62
N GLY A 202 -13.21 4.30 18.42
CA GLY A 202 -13.11 2.93 18.91
C GLY A 202 -14.05 1.94 18.22
N ARG A 203 -14.57 2.28 17.02
CA ARG A 203 -15.48 1.45 16.23
C ARG A 203 -15.22 1.56 14.73
N GLY A 204 -15.77 0.62 13.96
CA GLY A 204 -15.86 0.76 12.50
C GLY A 204 -16.73 1.94 12.12
N LEU A 205 -16.40 2.59 11.00
CA LEU A 205 -17.21 3.69 10.48
C LEU A 205 -18.45 3.17 9.76
N GLU A 206 -19.55 3.88 9.94
CA GLU A 206 -20.82 3.62 9.28
C GLU A 206 -21.06 4.62 8.15
N HIS A 207 -22.14 4.43 7.40
CA HIS A 207 -22.51 5.35 6.33
C HIS A 207 -22.67 6.79 6.82
N VAL A 208 -23.19 6.97 8.05
CA VAL A 208 -23.40 8.28 8.68
C VAL A 208 -22.11 9.04 8.99
N ASP A 209 -20.96 8.35 9.08
CA ASP A 209 -19.66 8.99 9.34
C ASP A 209 -18.99 9.51 8.06
N ARG A 210 -19.43 9.04 6.88
CA ARG A 210 -18.83 9.39 5.58
C ARG A 210 -18.82 10.90 5.29
N PRO A 211 -19.86 11.69 5.60
CA PRO A 211 -19.81 13.15 5.49
C PRO A 211 -18.71 13.78 6.34
N THR A 212 -18.48 13.28 7.57
CA THR A 212 -17.42 13.76 8.46
C THR A 212 -16.05 13.56 7.84
N VAL A 213 -15.77 12.37 7.31
CA VAL A 213 -14.50 12.08 6.62
C VAL A 213 -14.29 13.04 5.45
N ARG A 214 -15.30 13.25 4.60
CA ARG A 214 -15.21 14.18 3.46
C ARG A 214 -14.95 15.62 3.88
N ALA A 215 -15.60 16.09 4.96
CA ALA A 215 -15.39 17.42 5.49
C ALA A 215 -13.95 17.59 6.00
N VAL A 216 -13.47 16.65 6.81
CA VAL A 216 -12.08 16.65 7.34
C VAL A 216 -11.06 16.70 6.21
N VAL A 217 -11.21 15.86 5.19
CA VAL A 217 -10.27 15.80 4.05
C VAL A 217 -10.28 17.10 3.26
N ARG A 218 -11.48 17.62 2.95
CA ARG A 218 -11.64 18.89 2.22
C ARG A 218 -10.98 20.04 2.97
N ASP A 219 -11.22 20.13 4.28
CA ASP A 219 -10.70 21.24 5.08
C ASP A 219 -9.19 21.11 5.27
N ALA A 220 -8.67 19.89 5.46
CA ALA A 220 -7.23 19.63 5.58
C ALA A 220 -6.44 19.84 4.28
N ALA A 221 -7.11 19.90 3.11
CA ALA A 221 -6.44 20.19 1.83
C ALA A 221 -5.78 21.58 1.81
N ALA A 222 -6.32 22.56 2.56
CA ALA A 222 -5.74 23.90 2.69
C ALA A 222 -4.37 23.88 3.41
N ASP A 223 -4.14 22.86 4.23
CA ASP A 223 -2.93 22.65 5.02
C ASP A 223 -2.10 21.47 4.51
N ASP A 224 -2.21 21.14 3.22
CA ASP A 224 -1.47 20.04 2.57
C ASP A 224 -1.63 18.69 3.28
N TYR A 225 -2.83 18.43 3.81
CA TYR A 225 -3.17 17.19 4.52
C TYR A 225 -2.24 16.88 5.70
N ARG A 226 -1.71 17.90 6.38
CA ARG A 226 -0.88 17.73 7.58
C ARG A 226 -1.61 16.91 8.65
N TRP A 227 -0.82 16.17 9.44
CA TRP A 227 -1.36 15.38 10.53
C TRP A 227 -2.15 16.23 11.53
N SER A 228 -1.67 17.41 11.88
CA SER A 228 -2.37 18.34 12.76
C SER A 228 -3.73 18.75 12.20
N ALA A 229 -3.81 19.05 10.90
CA ALA A 229 -5.06 19.42 10.24
C ALA A 229 -6.07 18.26 10.21
N LEU A 230 -5.63 17.06 9.82
CA LEU A 230 -6.47 15.86 9.83
C LEU A 230 -6.98 15.51 11.24
N ILE A 231 -6.10 15.54 12.23
CA ILE A 231 -6.45 15.24 13.63
C ILE A 231 -7.37 16.33 14.19
N ALA A 232 -7.07 17.61 13.96
CA ALA A 232 -7.89 18.73 14.40
C ALA A 232 -9.29 18.67 13.80
N GLY A 233 -9.43 18.34 12.52
CA GLY A 233 -10.72 18.15 11.86
C GLY A 233 -11.54 17.04 12.54
N ILE A 234 -10.90 15.92 12.89
CA ILE A 234 -11.56 14.81 13.58
C ILE A 234 -12.03 15.22 14.98
N VAL A 235 -11.16 15.78 15.81
CA VAL A 235 -11.52 16.10 17.21
C VAL A 235 -12.52 17.25 17.33
N LYS A 236 -12.66 18.09 16.29
CA LYS A 236 -13.68 19.14 16.20
C LYS A 236 -14.98 18.66 15.55
N SER A 237 -15.03 17.44 15.03
CA SER A 237 -16.19 16.94 14.31
C SER A 237 -17.35 16.57 15.25
N PRO A 238 -18.62 16.69 14.80
CA PRO A 238 -19.77 16.22 15.57
C PRO A 238 -19.66 14.74 15.94
N ALA A 239 -19.12 13.91 15.04
CA ALA A 239 -18.94 12.48 15.28
C ALA A 239 -18.04 12.18 16.49
N PHE A 240 -17.07 13.05 16.78
CA PHE A 240 -16.19 12.91 17.95
C PHE A 240 -16.75 13.60 19.20
N LEU A 241 -17.36 14.77 19.04
CA LEU A 241 -17.82 15.59 20.16
C LEU A 241 -19.14 15.11 20.76
N MET A 242 -19.99 14.46 19.97
CA MET A 242 -21.30 14.00 20.41
C MET A 242 -21.26 12.50 20.69
N ARG A 243 -21.69 12.12 21.90
CA ARG A 243 -21.93 10.72 22.24
C ARG A 243 -23.24 10.32 21.56
N ASN A 244 -23.19 9.42 20.57
CA ASN A 244 -24.40 8.81 20.05
C ASN A 244 -25.12 8.13 21.23
N ALA A 245 -26.36 8.54 21.50
CA ALA A 245 -27.19 7.84 22.47
C ALA A 245 -27.30 6.39 22.00
N ALA A 246 -27.09 5.43 22.92
CA ALA A 246 -27.39 4.03 22.61
C ALA A 246 -28.85 3.95 22.14
N PRO A 247 -29.17 3.15 21.09
CA PRO A 247 -30.56 2.87 20.78
C PRO A 247 -31.22 2.33 22.05
N ALA A 248 -32.40 2.86 22.39
CA ALA A 248 -33.18 2.36 23.51
C ALA A 248 -33.55 0.89 23.22
N ASP A 249 -33.26 0.00 24.17
CA ASP A 249 -33.60 -1.42 24.13
C ASP A 249 -35.11 -1.68 23.94
#